data_AF-A0A7Y8KVU7-F1
#
_entry.id   AF-A0A7Y8KVU7-F1
#
_cell.length_a   1.000
_cell.length_b   1.000
_cell.length_c   1.000
_cell.angle_alpha   90.00
_cell.angle_beta   90.00
_cell.angle_gamma   90.00
#
_symmetry.space_group_name_H-M   'P 1'
#
loop_
_entity.id
_entity.type
_entity.pdbx_description
1 polymer ?
#
loop_
_entity_poly.entity_id
_entity_poly.type
_entity_poly.pdbx_seq_one_letter_code
_entity_poly.pdbx_strand_id
1 'polypeptide(L)'
;MIDLAEVHSAGVAAFSYEGVKDARQRAAALLVVLLGGGAGLGGLGLTQWAISKPVALAALLSAVYWFCIAAYLAWEALRSATVRSWHTQGLVEMLPKWDVYARELTDEGTPTNGLNELRMSTVRNMETAADEYRKASTAAMSAIDNSYLLMSLTPLVSFAAVILV
;
A
#
# COMPACT_ATOMS: atom_id res chain seq x y z
N MET A 1 18.06 16.04 24.49
CA MET A 1 17.03 14.96 24.43
C MET A 1 16.19 15.06 23.16
N ILE A 2 15.74 16.26 22.75
CA ILE A 2 14.96 16.46 21.52
C ILE A 2 15.75 16.05 20.26
N ASP A 3 17.06 16.31 20.20
CA ASP A 3 17.90 15.91 19.06
C ASP A 3 17.91 14.38 18.85
N LEU A 4 17.97 13.62 19.96
CA LEU A 4 17.92 12.16 19.90
C LEU A 4 16.56 11.66 19.42
N ALA A 5 15.47 12.31 19.86
CA ALA A 5 14.12 11.97 19.44
C ALA A 5 13.88 12.27 17.94
N GLU A 6 14.44 13.36 17.42
CA GLU A 6 14.39 13.68 15.99
C GLU A 6 15.13 12.65 15.14
N VAL A 7 16.36 12.30 15.51
CA VAL A 7 17.13 11.28 14.77
C VAL A 7 16.42 9.92 14.81
N HIS A 8 15.90 9.54 15.98
CA HIS A 8 15.16 8.29 16.13
C HIS A 8 13.87 8.26 15.29
N SER A 9 13.04 9.30 15.38
CA SER A 9 11.77 9.38 14.66
C SER A 9 11.97 9.45 13.14
N ALA A 10 12.98 10.17 12.67
CA ALA A 10 13.36 10.18 11.26
C ALA A 10 13.78 8.77 10.77
N GLY A 11 14.59 8.05 11.55
CA GLY A 11 15.00 6.68 11.22
C GLY A 11 13.82 5.71 11.18
N VAL A 12 12.90 5.80 12.14
CA VAL A 12 11.69 4.95 12.20
C VAL A 12 10.74 5.24 11.04
N ALA A 13 10.54 6.52 10.68
CA ALA A 13 9.72 6.90 9.54
C ALA A 13 10.32 6.42 8.22
N ALA A 14 11.65 6.58 8.02
CA ALA A 14 12.35 6.11 6.84
C ALA A 14 12.26 4.59 6.68
N PHE A 15 12.56 3.83 7.74
CA PHE A 15 12.45 2.37 7.74
C PHE A 15 11.01 1.90 7.44
N SER A 16 10.02 2.53 8.07
CA SER A 16 8.61 2.17 7.85
C SER A 16 8.17 2.48 6.40
N TYR A 17 8.67 3.56 5.81
CA TYR A 17 8.44 3.90 4.41
C TYR A 17 9.05 2.86 3.45
N GLU A 18 10.26 2.37 3.72
CA GLU A 18 10.87 1.29 2.94
C GLU A 18 10.03 0.01 3.00
N GLY A 19 9.46 -0.33 4.16
CA GLY A 19 8.54 -1.45 4.31
C GLY A 19 7.30 -1.34 3.41
N VAL A 20 6.72 -0.14 3.28
CA VAL A 20 5.60 0.10 2.33
C VAL A 20 6.05 -0.07 0.89
N LYS A 21 7.24 0.42 0.55
CA LYS A 21 7.78 0.30 -0.81
C LYS A 21 7.98 -1.15 -1.22
N ASP A 22 8.57 -1.96 -0.33
CA ASP A 22 8.76 -3.41 -0.58
C ASP A 22 7.41 -4.13 -0.72
N ALA A 23 6.46 -3.89 0.20
CA ALA A 23 5.13 -4.48 0.11
C ALA A 23 4.42 -4.15 -1.21
N ARG A 24 4.52 -2.90 -1.69
CA ARG A 24 3.95 -2.48 -2.98
C ARG A 24 4.66 -3.10 -4.17
N GLN A 25 5.98 -3.26 -4.12
CA GLN A 25 6.72 -3.93 -5.18
C GLN A 25 6.29 -5.39 -5.31
N ARG A 26 6.10 -6.08 -4.17
CA ARG A 26 5.58 -7.45 -4.15
C ARG A 26 4.14 -7.53 -4.68
N ALA A 27 3.27 -6.60 -4.28
CA ALA A 27 1.91 -6.52 -4.82
C ALA A 27 1.89 -6.28 -6.32
N ALA A 28 2.76 -5.39 -6.83
CA ALA A 28 2.89 -5.14 -8.27
C ALA A 28 3.39 -6.37 -9.03
N ALA A 29 4.38 -7.11 -8.47
CA ALA A 29 4.86 -8.35 -9.07
C ALA A 29 3.76 -9.41 -9.15
N LEU A 30 3.00 -9.61 -8.05
CA LEU A 30 1.87 -10.54 -8.03
C LEU A 30 0.76 -10.13 -9.01
N LEU A 31 0.48 -8.83 -9.13
CA LEU A 31 -0.48 -8.30 -10.10
C LEU A 31 -0.09 -8.62 -11.55
N VAL A 32 1.20 -8.52 -11.90
CA VAL A 32 1.69 -8.92 -13.22
C VAL A 32 1.49 -10.42 -13.46
N VAL A 33 1.76 -11.26 -12.46
CA VAL A 33 1.53 -12.71 -12.55
C VAL A 33 0.04 -13.02 -12.76
N LEU A 34 -0.84 -12.37 -12.00
CA LEU A 34 -2.29 -12.56 -12.10
C LEU A 34 -2.84 -12.13 -13.46
N LEU A 35 -2.44 -10.97 -13.96
CA LEU A 35 -2.87 -10.48 -15.27
C LEU A 35 -2.31 -11.34 -16.41
N GLY A 36 -1.04 -11.72 -16.33
CA GLY A 36 -0.40 -12.60 -17.32
C GLY A 36 -1.04 -14.00 -17.36
N GLY A 37 -1.24 -14.61 -16.19
CA GLY A 37 -1.91 -15.91 -16.10
C GLY A 37 -3.38 -15.85 -16.53
N GLY A 38 -4.12 -14.82 -16.11
CA GLY A 38 -5.50 -14.60 -16.52
C GLY A 38 -5.63 -14.41 -18.03
N ALA A 39 -4.77 -13.59 -18.65
CA ALA A 39 -4.74 -13.42 -20.10
C ALA A 39 -4.39 -14.72 -20.83
N GLY A 40 -3.42 -15.49 -20.33
CA GLY A 40 -3.04 -16.79 -20.89
C GLY A 40 -4.19 -17.81 -20.85
N LEU A 41 -4.87 -17.92 -19.70
CA LEU A 41 -6.06 -18.76 -19.54
C LEU A 41 -7.21 -18.31 -20.45
N GLY A 42 -7.41 -17.00 -20.60
CA GLY A 42 -8.41 -16.44 -21.51
C GLY A 42 -8.13 -16.81 -22.96
N GLY A 43 -6.88 -16.67 -23.40
CA GLY A 43 -6.43 -17.08 -24.73
C GLY A 43 -6.63 -18.58 -24.97
N LEU A 44 -6.25 -19.42 -24.01
CA LEU A 44 -6.51 -20.87 -24.07
C LEU A 44 -8.00 -21.17 -24.22
N GLY A 45 -8.85 -20.54 -23.41
CA GLY A 45 -10.30 -20.71 -23.47
C GLY A 45 -10.88 -20.39 -24.84
N LEU A 46 -10.46 -19.28 -25.45
CA LEU A 46 -10.88 -18.90 -26.81
C LEU A 46 -10.43 -19.91 -27.87
N THR A 47 -9.20 -20.41 -27.79
CA THR A 47 -8.68 -21.40 -28.74
C THR A 47 -9.37 -22.76 -28.64
N GLN A 48 -9.82 -23.14 -27.44
CA GLN A 48 -10.46 -24.43 -27.18
C GLN A 48 -11.97 -24.44 -27.44
N TRP A 49 -12.60 -23.28 -27.68
CA TRP A 49 -14.06 -23.16 -27.79
C TRP A 49 -14.68 -24.08 -28.85
N ALA A 50 -14.02 -24.22 -30.00
CA ALA A 50 -14.47 -25.06 -31.10
C ALA A 50 -14.13 -26.55 -30.92
N ILE A 51 -13.23 -26.88 -29.98
CA ILE A 51 -12.69 -28.24 -29.77
C ILE A 51 -13.39 -28.90 -28.57
N SER A 52 -13.43 -28.21 -27.43
CA SER A 52 -13.98 -28.71 -26.18
C SER A 52 -14.58 -27.56 -25.37
N LYS A 53 -15.92 -27.46 -25.40
CA LYS A 53 -16.67 -26.45 -24.64
C LYS A 53 -16.41 -26.52 -23.11
N PRO A 54 -16.30 -27.71 -22.48
CA PRO A 54 -16.00 -27.78 -21.04
C PRO A 54 -14.62 -27.20 -20.70
N VAL A 55 -13.60 -27.52 -21.49
CA VAL A 55 -12.23 -27.02 -21.28
C VAL A 55 -12.16 -25.51 -21.54
N ALA A 56 -12.85 -25.05 -22.58
CA ALA A 56 -12.94 -23.64 -22.91
C ALA A 56 -13.58 -22.81 -21.80
N LEU A 57 -14.71 -23.28 -21.26
CA LEU A 57 -15.42 -22.61 -20.16
C LEU A 57 -14.62 -22.63 -18.86
N ALA A 58 -13.96 -23.74 -18.54
CA ALA A 58 -13.06 -23.82 -17.39
C ALA A 58 -11.91 -22.82 -17.47
N ALA A 59 -11.28 -22.68 -18.63
CA ALA A 59 -10.20 -21.72 -18.85
C ALA A 59 -10.69 -20.28 -18.78
N LEU A 60 -11.83 -19.94 -19.40
CA LEU A 60 -12.41 -18.59 -19.36
C LEU A 60 -12.85 -18.18 -17.95
N LEU A 61 -13.49 -19.06 -17.19
CA LEU A 61 -13.90 -18.77 -15.82
C LEU A 61 -12.71 -18.62 -14.88
N SER A 62 -11.67 -19.44 -15.06
CA SER A 62 -10.41 -19.30 -14.32
C SER A 62 -9.69 -17.99 -14.66
N ALA A 63 -9.75 -17.55 -15.93
CA ALA A 63 -9.23 -16.25 -16.34
C ALA A 63 -9.95 -15.10 -15.65
N VAL A 64 -11.28 -15.09 -15.68
CA VAL A 64 -12.10 -14.07 -14.99
C VAL A 64 -11.79 -14.05 -13.50
N TYR A 65 -11.65 -15.23 -12.89
CA TYR A 65 -11.30 -15.34 -11.47
C TYR A 65 -9.95 -14.66 -11.15
N TRP A 66 -8.93 -14.90 -11.97
CA TRP A 66 -7.61 -14.27 -11.79
C TRP A 66 -7.65 -12.75 -12.00
N PHE A 67 -8.44 -12.27 -12.96
CA PHE A 67 -8.66 -10.83 -13.14
C PHE A 67 -9.37 -10.18 -11.95
N CYS A 68 -10.35 -10.86 -11.34
CA CYS A 68 -11.02 -10.39 -10.13
C CYS A 68 -10.04 -10.27 -8.94
N ILE A 69 -9.16 -11.27 -8.76
CA ILE A 69 -8.11 -11.21 -7.72
C ILE A 69 -7.15 -10.06 -8.00
N ALA A 70 -6.74 -9.86 -9.27
CA ALA A 70 -5.86 -8.76 -9.65
C ALA A 70 -6.49 -7.39 -9.34
N ALA A 71 -7.78 -7.24 -9.62
CA ALA A 71 -8.52 -6.01 -9.32
C ALA A 71 -8.62 -5.76 -7.81
N TYR A 72 -8.89 -6.81 -7.02
CA TYR A 72 -8.87 -6.74 -5.56
C TYR A 72 -7.51 -6.30 -5.02
N LEU A 73 -6.43 -6.95 -5.47
CA LEU A 73 -5.07 -6.61 -5.07
C LEU A 73 -4.69 -5.18 -5.44
N ALA A 74 -5.07 -4.72 -6.64
CA ALA A 74 -4.84 -3.35 -7.08
C ALA A 74 -5.57 -2.33 -6.19
N TRP A 75 -6.80 -2.64 -5.79
CA TRP A 75 -7.61 -1.77 -4.95
C TRP A 75 -7.03 -1.67 -3.53
N GLU A 76 -6.78 -2.80 -2.90
CA GLU A 76 -6.38 -2.87 -1.49
C GLU A 76 -4.89 -2.58 -1.25
N ALA A 77 -3.99 -3.01 -2.14
CA ALA A 77 -2.54 -2.86 -1.92
C ALA A 77 -1.93 -1.62 -2.59
N LEU A 78 -2.49 -1.15 -3.72
CA LEU A 78 -1.89 -0.07 -4.51
C LEU A 78 -2.64 1.26 -4.42
N ARG A 79 -3.98 1.25 -4.32
CA ARG A 79 -4.79 2.48 -4.38
C ARG A 79 -5.20 3.05 -3.02
N SER A 80 -5.45 2.21 -2.02
CA SER A 80 -6.08 2.59 -0.74
C SER A 80 -5.21 3.42 0.23
N ALA A 81 -3.90 3.55 -0.02
CA ALA A 81 -2.98 4.19 0.92
C ALA A 81 -2.19 5.35 0.27
N THR A 82 -2.85 6.48 -0.01
CA THR A 82 -2.10 7.73 -0.22
C THR A 82 -1.45 8.13 1.10
N VAL A 83 -0.23 7.68 1.34
CA VAL A 83 0.46 7.97 2.61
C VAL A 83 1.15 9.31 2.52
N ARG A 84 0.98 10.13 3.56
CA ARG A 84 1.59 11.46 3.62
C ARG A 84 3.12 11.35 3.61
N SER A 85 3.80 12.39 3.15
CA SER A 85 5.25 12.45 3.23
C SER A 85 5.66 12.84 4.66
N TRP A 86 6.64 12.13 5.24
CA TRP A 86 7.19 12.48 6.55
C TRP A 86 8.06 13.75 6.49
N HIS A 87 8.56 14.10 5.31
CA HIS A 87 9.39 15.27 5.05
C HIS A 87 8.60 16.57 4.91
N THR A 88 7.37 16.54 4.40
CA THR A 88 6.52 17.73 4.27
C THR A 88 5.48 17.72 5.36
N GLN A 89 5.68 18.56 6.38
CA GLN A 89 4.67 18.84 7.38
C GLN A 89 3.50 19.59 6.76
N GLY A 90 2.29 19.34 7.27
CA GLY A 90 1.13 20.15 6.91
C GLY A 90 1.39 21.59 7.33
N LEU A 91 1.62 22.48 6.35
CA LEU A 91 1.88 23.92 6.56
C LEU A 91 0.82 24.56 7.46
N VAL A 92 -0.43 24.07 7.37
CA VAL A 92 -1.58 24.57 8.12
C VAL A 92 -1.49 24.30 9.62
N GLU A 93 -0.98 23.14 10.04
CA GLU A 93 -0.82 22.80 11.47
C GLU A 93 0.41 23.46 12.10
N MET A 94 1.37 23.84 11.26
CA MET A 94 2.62 24.49 11.64
C MET A 94 2.47 26.00 11.82
N LEU A 95 1.58 26.64 11.05
CA LEU A 95 1.37 28.10 11.01
C LEU A 95 1.21 28.75 12.41
N PRO A 96 0.33 28.24 13.30
CA PRO A 96 0.17 28.84 14.64
C PRO A 96 1.43 28.75 15.51
N LYS A 97 2.26 27.71 15.32
CA LYS A 97 3.50 27.48 16.07
C LYS A 97 4.63 28.36 15.53
N TRP A 98 4.64 28.59 14.23
CA TRP A 98 5.50 29.59 13.60
C TRP A 98 5.21 31.00 14.10
N ASP A 99 3.94 31.35 14.31
CA ASP A 99 3.57 32.66 14.86
C ASP A 99 4.08 32.85 16.29
N VAL A 100 4.05 31.81 17.13
CA VAL A 100 4.60 31.84 18.49
C VAL A 100 6.12 32.02 18.44
N TYR A 101 6.81 31.22 17.63
CA TYR A 101 8.26 31.32 17.45
C TYR A 101 8.68 32.71 16.91
N ALA A 102 7.95 33.24 15.94
CA ALA A 102 8.21 34.56 15.36
C ALA A 102 8.04 35.70 16.38
N ARG A 103 7.05 35.61 17.27
CA ARG A 103 6.84 36.57 18.37
C ARG A 103 7.98 36.51 19.40
N GLU A 104 8.41 35.31 19.78
CA GLU A 104 9.52 35.15 20.73
C GLU A 104 10.85 35.67 20.15
N LEU A 105 11.02 35.63 18.83
CA LEU A 105 12.18 36.18 18.12
C LEU A 105 12.21 37.71 18.14
N THR A 106 11.05 38.37 18.14
CA THR A 106 10.93 39.83 18.18
C THR A 106 11.11 40.43 19.57
N ASP A 107 10.89 39.65 20.64
CA ASP A 107 10.97 40.10 22.05
C ASP A 107 12.42 40.05 22.64
N GLU A 108 13.46 40.09 21.79
CA GLU A 108 14.89 40.13 22.18
C GLU A 108 15.36 38.99 23.12
N GLY A 109 14.80 37.79 22.97
CA GLY A 109 15.26 36.57 23.65
C GLY A 109 15.65 35.46 22.67
N THR A 110 16.42 34.47 23.12
CA THR A 110 16.56 33.21 22.38
C THR A 110 15.22 32.44 22.46
N PRO A 111 14.49 32.23 21.36
CA PRO A 111 13.16 31.62 21.35
C PRO A 111 13.26 30.10 21.58
N THR A 112 13.53 29.69 22.83
CA THR A 112 13.75 28.28 23.17
C THR A 112 12.44 27.49 23.24
N ASN A 113 11.34 28.10 23.66
CA ASN A 113 10.05 27.42 23.80
C ASN A 113 9.37 27.21 22.44
N GLY A 114 9.23 28.25 21.63
CA GLY A 114 8.65 28.15 20.28
C GLY A 114 9.46 27.23 19.37
N LEU A 115 10.81 27.25 19.46
CA LEU A 115 11.66 26.33 18.73
C LEU A 115 11.46 24.88 19.19
N ASN A 116 11.42 24.63 20.50
CA ASN A 116 11.18 23.29 21.02
C ASN A 116 9.78 22.76 20.64
N GLU A 117 8.76 23.61 20.57
CA GLU A 117 7.42 23.22 20.12
C GLU A 117 7.38 22.85 18.63
N LEU A 118 8.05 23.64 17.78
CA LEU A 118 8.21 23.33 16.35
C LEU A 118 8.94 21.99 16.16
N ARG A 119 10.04 21.79 16.88
CA ARG A 119 10.82 20.55 16.87
C ARG A 119 10.01 19.34 17.34
N MET A 120 9.31 19.46 18.47
CA MET A 120 8.43 18.39 18.96
C MET A 120 7.28 18.07 18.01
N SER A 121 6.73 19.09 17.33
CA SER A 121 5.71 18.86 16.31
C SER A 121 6.25 18.14 15.08
N THR A 122 7.53 18.35 14.77
CA THR A 122 8.24 17.61 13.72
C THR A 122 8.36 16.14 14.07
N VAL A 123 8.81 15.82 15.29
CA VAL A 123 8.91 14.46 15.80
C VAL A 123 7.55 13.75 15.74
N ARG A 124 6.47 14.41 16.22
CA ARG A 124 5.11 13.83 16.17
C ARG A 124 4.62 13.58 14.75
N ASN A 125 4.98 14.46 13.80
CA ASN A 125 4.63 14.26 12.39
C ASN A 125 5.33 13.01 11.83
N MET A 126 6.60 12.81 12.16
CA MET A 126 7.38 11.63 11.74
C MET A 126 6.83 10.35 12.34
N GLU A 127 6.51 10.34 13.64
CA GLU A 127 5.92 9.18 14.32
C GLU A 127 4.56 8.79 13.74
N THR A 128 3.68 9.78 13.55
CA THR A 128 2.35 9.52 12.98
C THR A 128 2.45 9.06 11.51
N ALA A 129 3.39 9.61 10.73
CA ALA A 129 3.66 9.12 9.37
C ALA A 129 4.18 7.67 9.40
N ALA A 130 5.05 7.33 10.35
CA ALA A 130 5.55 5.96 10.52
C ALA A 130 4.43 4.97 10.84
N ASP A 131 3.49 5.35 11.70
CA ASP A 131 2.32 4.51 12.02
C ASP A 131 1.38 4.34 10.82
N GLU A 132 1.18 5.39 10.02
CA GLU A 132 0.45 5.29 8.75
C GLU A 132 1.16 4.36 7.76
N TYR A 133 2.49 4.46 7.62
CA TYR A 133 3.28 3.54 6.79
C TYR A 133 3.15 2.08 7.27
N ARG A 134 3.19 1.83 8.58
CA ARG A 134 3.00 0.48 9.15
C ARG A 134 1.62 -0.09 8.86
N LYS A 135 0.57 0.72 9.02
CA LYS A 135 -0.81 0.32 8.67
C LYS A 135 -0.93 0.00 7.19
N ALA A 136 -0.39 0.86 6.32
CA ALA A 136 -0.42 0.67 4.88
C ALA A 136 0.34 -0.58 4.43
N SER A 137 1.53 -0.83 4.98
CA SER A 137 2.31 -2.04 4.67
C SER A 137 1.63 -3.31 5.14
N THR A 138 1.03 -3.30 6.34
CA THR A 138 0.26 -4.45 6.87
C THR A 138 -0.97 -4.75 6.01
N ALA A 139 -1.71 -3.72 5.60
CA ALA A 139 -2.87 -3.88 4.72
C ALA A 139 -2.47 -4.44 3.35
N ALA A 140 -1.39 -3.91 2.75
CA ALA A 140 -0.87 -4.41 1.49
C ALA A 140 -0.42 -5.88 1.58
N MET A 141 0.26 -6.26 2.67
CA MET A 141 0.69 -7.64 2.89
C MET A 141 -0.49 -8.59 3.10
N SER A 142 -1.50 -8.18 3.87
CA SER A 142 -2.75 -8.94 4.06
C SER A 142 -3.47 -9.17 2.73
N ALA A 143 -3.54 -8.14 1.86
CA ALA A 143 -4.12 -8.28 0.53
C ALA A 143 -3.32 -9.25 -0.36
N ILE A 144 -1.99 -9.25 -0.26
CA ILE A 144 -1.11 -10.22 -0.94
C ILE A 144 -1.40 -11.65 -0.46
N ASP A 145 -1.42 -11.86 0.85
CA ASP A 145 -1.65 -13.19 1.44
C ASP A 145 -3.03 -13.74 1.08
N ASN A 146 -4.06 -12.92 1.16
CA ASN A 146 -5.42 -13.27 0.71
C ASN A 146 -5.45 -13.59 -0.78
N SER A 147 -4.71 -12.86 -1.61
CA SER A 147 -4.62 -13.12 -3.04
C SER A 147 -3.96 -14.47 -3.34
N TYR A 148 -2.91 -14.85 -2.61
CA TYR A 148 -2.30 -16.17 -2.73
C TYR A 148 -3.27 -17.30 -2.33
N LEU A 149 -4.01 -17.11 -1.24
CA LEU A 149 -5.03 -18.07 -0.81
C LEU A 149 -6.11 -18.23 -1.87
N LEU A 150 -6.64 -17.12 -2.43
CA LEU A 150 -7.63 -17.16 -3.49
C LEU A 150 -7.07 -17.83 -4.75
N MET A 151 -5.85 -17.52 -5.16
CA MET A 151 -5.20 -18.18 -6.30
C MET A 151 -5.13 -19.70 -6.13
N SER A 152 -4.89 -20.20 -4.91
CA SER A 152 -4.84 -21.65 -4.64
C SER A 152 -6.19 -22.35 -4.88
N LEU A 153 -7.30 -21.61 -4.88
CA LEU A 153 -8.65 -22.13 -5.12
C LEU A 153 -9.02 -22.24 -6.62
N THR A 154 -8.13 -21.80 -7.52
CA THR A 154 -8.35 -21.90 -8.98
C THR A 154 -8.82 -23.28 -9.46
N PRO A 155 -8.27 -24.41 -8.97
CA PRO A 155 -8.72 -25.74 -9.40
C PRO A 155 -10.21 -26.01 -9.11
N LEU A 156 -10.75 -25.46 -8.02
CA LEU A 156 -12.16 -25.60 -7.68
C LEU A 156 -13.05 -24.83 -8.66
N VAL A 157 -12.62 -23.64 -9.06
CA VAL A 157 -13.32 -22.81 -10.06
C VAL A 157 -13.31 -23.51 -11.42
N SER A 158 -12.16 -24.06 -11.83
CA SER A 158 -12.05 -24.81 -13.08
C SER A 158 -12.91 -26.08 -13.05
N PHE A 159 -12.97 -26.80 -11.92
CA PHE A 159 -13.78 -28.00 -11.79
C PHE A 159 -15.30 -27.70 -11.79
N ALA A 160 -15.73 -26.66 -11.07
CA ALA A 160 -17.13 -26.20 -11.09
C ALA A 160 -17.58 -25.80 -12.51
N ALA A 161 -16.69 -25.16 -13.27
CA ALA A 161 -16.95 -24.79 -14.65
C ALA A 161 -17.18 -25.99 -15.57
N VAL A 162 -16.48 -27.11 -15.35
CA VAL A 162 -16.67 -28.35 -16.13
C VAL A 162 -18.00 -29.03 -15.79
N ILE A 163 -18.43 -29.00 -14.52
CA ILE A 163 -19.71 -29.60 -14.09
C ILE A 163 -20.93 -28.85 -14.66
N LEU A 164 -20.79 -27.55 -14.93
CA LEU A 164 -21.88 -26.71 -15.43
C LEU A 164 -22.17 -26.89 -16.95
N VAL A 165 -21.41 -27.73 -17.65
CA VAL A 165 -21.45 -27.93 -19.12
C VAL A 165 -21.94 -29.33 -19.47
#